data_AF-A0A9K3PPZ9-F1
#
_entry.id   AF-A0A9K3PPZ9-F1
#
_cell.length_a   1.000
_cell.length_b   1.000
_cell.length_c   1.000
_cell.angle_alpha   90.00
_cell.angle_beta   90.00
_cell.angle_gamma   90.00
#
_symmetry.space_group_name_H-M   'P 1'
#
loop_
_entity.id
_entity.type
_entity.pdbx_description
1 polymer ?
#
loop_
_entity_poly.entity_id
_entity_poly.type
_entity_poly.pdbx_seq_one_letter_code
_entity_poly.pdbx_strand_id
1 'polypeptide(L)'
;MRSDPGSTTDNDNDHVIAWTDEAPVESPLEYTKETKVTVAEAVATSPRPCWHIVSNSIFVVASVLYLVLAVLVLDEARFYKDVPVEVLYSTDDGAWWQYYNETNAFDDGVLTATDDMALSLWFNNSFYPKDRFVFQVNPQKESTIVNQYMIVYFLAAMGFLVTGMLDFWLAVTKVEKIVYSIFIVAAAFGVVSSLLLVANDPLSSIFNAVSVHLFAVEAISILIRSKRNGNDSILLVVGHVSFVIGTLMDMVLSYFFVLGQATFPHVKAGIAAACFWLICSLIYLWNSVSEVRHQETDGQHSSTKRDDTESVCASVEEEL
;
A
#
# COMPACT_ATOMS: atom_id res chain seq x y z
N MET A 1 -73.77 18.32 32.54
CA MET A 1 -72.67 19.29 32.80
C MET A 1 -72.21 19.78 31.43
N ARG A 2 -72.79 20.87 30.91
CA ARG A 2 -72.39 22.29 31.03
C ARG A 2 -71.11 22.64 30.25
N SER A 3 -71.34 23.26 29.09
CA SER A 3 -70.76 24.51 28.56
C SER A 3 -69.25 24.62 28.25
N ASP A 4 -68.97 24.80 26.94
CA ASP A 4 -67.94 25.68 26.32
C ASP A 4 -67.88 27.10 26.96
N PRO A 5 -67.08 28.08 26.47
CA PRO A 5 -65.65 28.15 26.12
C PRO A 5 -64.97 29.40 26.77
N GLY A 6 -63.67 29.62 26.53
CA GLY A 6 -62.97 30.90 26.79
C GLY A 6 -61.49 30.78 26.38
N SER A 7 -61.04 31.31 25.25
CA SER A 7 -60.79 32.72 24.86
C SER A 7 -59.51 33.33 25.46
N THR A 8 -58.54 33.60 24.57
CA THR A 8 -57.62 34.76 24.49
C THR A 8 -56.77 35.10 25.71
N THR A 9 -55.45 35.20 25.59
CA THR A 9 -54.79 36.44 25.09
C THR A 9 -53.30 36.24 24.78
N ASP A 10 -52.85 37.05 23.85
CA ASP A 10 -51.49 37.26 23.34
C ASP A 10 -50.43 37.53 24.42
N ASN A 11 -49.18 37.19 24.10
CA ASN A 11 -48.08 38.15 24.21
C ASN A 11 -46.83 37.66 23.47
N ASP A 12 -46.57 38.35 22.36
CA ASP A 12 -45.28 38.88 21.92
C ASP A 12 -44.05 38.45 22.72
N ASN A 13 -43.09 37.84 22.02
CA ASN A 13 -41.71 38.29 22.06
C ASN A 13 -40.96 37.80 20.81
N ASP A 14 -40.98 38.67 19.81
CA ASP A 14 -40.02 38.73 18.71
C ASP A 14 -38.59 38.81 19.26
N HIS A 15 -37.87 37.69 19.24
CA HIS A 15 -36.42 37.72 19.30
C HIS A 15 -35.87 37.81 17.87
N VAL A 16 -35.92 39.02 17.31
CA VAL A 16 -35.10 39.43 16.18
C VAL A 16 -33.65 39.46 16.67
N ILE A 17 -32.90 38.40 16.36
CA ILE A 17 -31.44 38.39 16.49
C ILE A 17 -30.92 39.27 15.35
N ALA A 18 -30.61 40.52 15.68
CA ALA A 18 -29.87 41.41 14.80
C ALA A 18 -28.44 40.85 14.63
N TRP A 19 -28.16 40.32 13.45
CA TRP A 19 -26.80 40.07 13.00
C TRP A 19 -26.15 41.44 12.76
N THR A 20 -25.17 41.79 13.59
CA THR A 20 -24.28 42.92 13.34
C THR A 20 -23.15 42.42 12.45
N ASP A 21 -23.29 42.67 11.15
CA ASP A 21 -22.25 42.49 10.14
C ASP A 21 -21.18 43.57 10.29
N GLU A 22 -20.35 43.50 11.33
CA GLU A 22 -19.08 44.24 11.37
C GLU A 22 -17.99 43.35 11.96
N ALA A 23 -17.44 42.48 11.11
CA ALA A 23 -16.13 41.89 11.37
C ALA A 23 -15.10 43.03 11.44
N PRO A 24 -14.21 43.05 12.44
CA PRO A 24 -13.14 44.04 12.50
C PRO A 24 -12.28 43.89 11.24
N VAL A 25 -12.16 44.97 10.48
CA VAL A 25 -11.22 45.09 9.36
C VAL A 25 -9.82 44.99 9.95
N GLU A 26 -9.27 43.78 9.95
CA GLU A 26 -7.86 43.54 10.24
C GLU A 26 -7.05 44.36 9.22
N SER A 27 -6.24 45.28 9.74
CA SER A 27 -5.29 46.07 8.97
C SER A 27 -4.46 45.17 8.06
N PRO A 28 -4.19 45.55 6.79
CA PRO A 28 -3.33 44.77 5.93
C PRO A 28 -1.94 44.73 6.56
N LEU A 29 -1.54 43.57 7.07
CA LEU A 29 -0.14 43.29 7.39
C LEU A 29 0.64 43.50 6.10
N GLU A 30 1.40 44.59 6.03
CA GLU A 30 2.42 44.83 5.01
C GLU A 30 3.40 43.65 5.03
N TYR A 31 3.13 42.68 4.16
CA TYR A 31 4.04 41.59 3.87
C TYR A 31 5.18 42.18 3.04
N THR A 32 6.23 42.63 3.72
CA THR A 32 7.46 43.13 3.12
C THR A 32 8.04 42.07 2.18
N LYS A 33 8.37 42.51 0.95
CA LYS A 33 8.89 41.67 -0.15
C LYS A 33 10.16 40.90 0.22
N GLU A 34 10.91 41.35 1.22
CA GLU A 34 12.17 40.75 1.66
C GLU A 34 11.99 39.36 2.31
N THR A 35 10.86 39.10 2.97
CA THR A 35 10.60 37.80 3.63
C THR A 35 10.27 36.68 2.63
N LYS A 36 9.89 37.01 1.38
CA LYS A 36 9.62 36.01 0.33
C LYS A 36 10.89 35.38 -0.24
N VAL A 37 12.01 36.10 -0.22
CA VAL A 37 13.27 35.63 -0.82
C VAL A 37 13.95 34.59 0.08
N THR A 38 13.95 34.83 1.40
CA THR A 38 14.58 33.93 2.38
C THR A 38 13.85 32.59 2.55
N VAL A 39 12.51 32.55 2.42
CA VAL A 39 11.75 31.30 2.47
C VAL A 39 11.94 30.46 1.20
N ALA A 40 12.06 31.10 0.03
CA ALA A 40 12.35 30.40 -1.22
C ALA A 40 13.76 29.79 -1.22
N GLU A 41 14.77 30.50 -0.71
CA GLU A 41 16.14 29.97 -0.55
C GLU A 41 16.25 28.89 0.54
N ALA A 42 15.48 28.98 1.63
CA ALA A 42 15.45 27.95 2.66
C ALA A 42 14.72 26.65 2.22
N VAL A 43 13.77 26.74 1.29
CA VAL A 43 13.12 25.56 0.68
C VAL A 43 14.02 24.90 -0.37
N ALA A 44 14.83 25.69 -1.10
CA ALA A 44 15.76 25.21 -2.12
C ALA A 44 16.96 24.40 -1.57
N THR A 45 17.23 24.48 -0.27
CA THR A 45 18.36 23.77 0.37
C THR A 45 17.92 22.52 1.15
N SER A 46 16.64 22.14 1.09
CA SER A 46 16.17 20.99 1.88
C SER A 46 16.55 19.65 1.22
N PRO A 47 17.06 18.65 1.98
CA PRO A 47 17.48 17.34 1.47
C PRO A 47 16.31 16.43 1.02
N ARG A 48 15.14 17.00 0.74
CA ARG A 48 13.90 16.31 0.36
C ARG A 48 14.02 15.44 -0.90
N PRO A 49 14.75 15.81 -1.98
CA PRO A 49 14.77 14.99 -3.19
C PRO A 49 15.37 13.60 -2.96
N CYS A 50 16.42 13.50 -2.15
CA CYS A 50 17.06 12.22 -1.83
C CYS A 50 16.14 11.28 -1.05
N TRP A 51 15.31 11.81 -0.16
CA TRP A 51 14.39 11.00 0.63
C TRP A 51 13.24 10.42 -0.20
N HIS A 52 12.78 11.11 -1.24
CA HIS A 52 11.81 10.54 -2.19
C HIS A 52 12.41 9.37 -2.98
N ILE A 53 13.69 9.44 -3.36
CA ILE A 53 14.39 8.31 -4.00
C ILE A 53 14.48 7.11 -3.04
N VAL A 54 14.81 7.35 -1.76
CA VAL A 54 14.86 6.28 -0.74
C VAL A 54 13.48 5.65 -0.56
N SER A 55 12.43 6.47 -0.40
CA SER A 55 11.05 6.00 -0.26
C SER A 55 10.63 5.14 -1.44
N ASN A 56 10.83 5.62 -2.67
CA ASN A 56 10.50 4.89 -3.89
C ASN A 56 11.36 3.63 -4.09
N SER A 57 12.60 3.61 -3.61
CA SER A 57 13.45 2.41 -3.63
C SER A 57 12.89 1.32 -2.71
N ILE A 58 12.44 1.70 -1.51
CA ILE A 58 11.76 0.78 -0.58
C ILE A 58 10.45 0.29 -1.21
N PHE A 59 9.69 1.17 -1.87
CA PHE A 59 8.47 0.81 -2.58
C PHE A 59 8.71 -0.24 -3.66
N VAL A 60 9.77 -0.09 -4.47
CA VAL A 60 10.17 -1.10 -5.47
C VAL A 60 10.51 -2.44 -4.82
N VAL A 61 11.30 -2.45 -3.74
CA VAL A 61 11.64 -3.69 -3.03
C VAL A 61 10.37 -4.36 -2.47
N ALA A 62 9.45 -3.58 -1.89
CA ALA A 62 8.17 -4.08 -1.41
C ALA A 62 7.32 -4.69 -2.55
N SER A 63 7.26 -4.03 -3.71
CA SER A 63 6.55 -4.56 -4.89
C SER A 63 7.20 -5.82 -5.46
N VAL A 64 8.54 -5.94 -5.44
CA VAL A 64 9.23 -7.17 -5.82
C VAL A 64 8.89 -8.31 -4.86
N LEU A 65 8.92 -8.07 -3.55
CA LEU A 65 8.51 -9.06 -2.56
C LEU A 65 7.04 -9.47 -2.73
N TYR A 66 6.17 -8.51 -3.05
CA TYR A 66 4.77 -8.80 -3.36
C TYR A 66 4.59 -9.67 -4.61
N LEU A 67 5.38 -9.43 -5.66
CA LEU A 67 5.41 -10.30 -6.83
C LEU A 67 5.94 -11.70 -6.51
N VAL A 68 6.99 -11.80 -5.68
CA VAL A 68 7.51 -13.09 -5.20
C VAL A 68 6.41 -13.84 -4.43
N LEU A 69 5.66 -13.17 -3.56
CA LEU A 69 4.52 -13.75 -2.87
C LEU A 69 3.49 -14.31 -3.87
N ALA A 70 3.10 -13.52 -4.88
CA ALA A 70 2.14 -13.97 -5.90
C ALA A 70 2.64 -15.20 -6.68
N VAL A 71 3.94 -15.27 -6.98
CA VAL A 71 4.56 -16.43 -7.63
C VAL A 71 4.56 -17.66 -6.72
N LEU A 72 4.87 -17.49 -5.43
CA LEU A 72 4.82 -18.59 -4.46
C LEU A 72 3.39 -19.13 -4.34
N VAL A 73 2.38 -18.26 -4.33
CA VAL A 73 0.95 -18.67 -4.27
C VAL A 73 0.54 -19.38 -5.57
N LEU A 74 1.06 -18.96 -6.73
CA LEU A 74 0.84 -19.69 -7.98
C LEU A 74 1.46 -21.08 -7.97
N ASP A 75 2.66 -21.23 -7.44
CA ASP A 75 3.32 -22.53 -7.33
C ASP A 75 2.50 -23.48 -6.44
N GLU A 76 1.98 -22.97 -5.32
CA GLU A 76 1.06 -23.69 -4.45
C GLU A 76 -0.23 -24.08 -5.17
N ALA A 77 -0.89 -23.11 -5.82
CA ALA A 77 -2.13 -23.35 -6.53
C ALA A 77 -1.94 -24.31 -7.72
N ARG A 78 -0.75 -24.36 -8.32
CA ARG A 78 -0.40 -25.32 -9.38
C ARG A 78 -0.26 -26.73 -8.83
N PHE A 79 0.32 -26.87 -7.64
CA PHE A 79 0.49 -28.16 -6.97
C PHE A 79 -0.88 -28.74 -6.58
N TYR A 80 -1.80 -27.91 -6.07
CA TYR A 80 -3.13 -28.35 -5.62
C TYR A 80 -4.25 -28.21 -6.65
N LYS A 81 -3.97 -27.86 -7.91
CA LYS A 81 -5.00 -27.54 -8.91
C LYS A 81 -6.01 -28.67 -9.17
N ASP A 82 -5.61 -29.91 -8.97
CA ASP A 82 -6.41 -31.12 -9.24
C ASP A 82 -7.00 -31.71 -7.95
N VAL A 83 -6.73 -31.10 -6.79
CA VAL A 83 -7.24 -31.51 -5.49
C VAL A 83 -8.60 -30.82 -5.25
N PRO A 84 -9.68 -31.56 -4.95
CA PRO A 84 -10.96 -30.96 -4.57
C PRO A 84 -10.80 -30.03 -3.37
N VAL A 85 -11.51 -28.91 -3.39
CA VAL A 85 -11.45 -27.88 -2.35
C VAL A 85 -11.79 -28.46 -0.97
N GLU A 86 -12.75 -29.38 -0.93
CA GLU A 86 -13.20 -30.07 0.28
C GLU A 86 -12.08 -30.89 0.91
N VAL A 87 -11.22 -31.48 0.09
CA VAL A 87 -10.05 -32.26 0.52
C VAL A 87 -8.94 -31.32 0.96
N LEU A 88 -8.64 -30.29 0.16
CA LEU A 88 -7.58 -29.30 0.43
C LEU A 88 -7.73 -28.63 1.80
N TYR A 89 -8.96 -28.29 2.18
CA TYR A 89 -9.28 -27.66 3.46
C TYR A 89 -9.78 -28.63 4.54
N SER A 90 -9.75 -29.94 4.26
CA SER A 90 -10.09 -30.93 5.28
C SER A 90 -9.04 -30.90 6.41
N THR A 91 -9.52 -30.81 7.65
CA THR A 91 -8.67 -30.97 8.84
C THR A 91 -8.57 -32.43 9.28
N ASP A 92 -9.27 -33.33 8.58
CA ASP A 92 -9.33 -34.76 8.87
C ASP A 92 -8.50 -35.51 7.83
N ASP A 93 -7.47 -36.20 8.31
CA ASP A 93 -6.58 -37.04 7.50
C ASP A 93 -7.36 -38.08 6.68
N GLY A 94 -8.56 -38.49 7.13
CA GLY A 94 -9.42 -39.41 6.43
C GLY A 94 -9.91 -38.92 5.06
N ALA A 95 -10.18 -37.62 4.91
CA ALA A 95 -10.63 -37.05 3.64
C ALA A 95 -9.51 -37.03 2.60
N TRP A 96 -8.31 -36.67 3.03
CA TRP A 96 -7.11 -36.82 2.22
C TRP A 96 -6.83 -38.28 1.87
N TRP A 97 -6.87 -39.19 2.86
CA TRP A 97 -6.64 -40.61 2.67
C TRP A 97 -7.60 -41.23 1.64
N GLN A 98 -8.88 -40.85 1.71
CA GLN A 98 -9.88 -41.29 0.74
C GLN A 98 -9.56 -40.76 -0.67
N TYR A 99 -9.28 -39.47 -0.81
CA TYR A 99 -8.89 -38.89 -2.10
C TYR A 99 -7.68 -39.61 -2.72
N TYR A 100 -6.70 -39.98 -1.89
CA TYR A 100 -5.51 -40.71 -2.35
C TYR A 100 -5.79 -42.15 -2.79
N ASN A 101 -6.59 -42.88 -2.01
CA ASN A 101 -7.02 -44.24 -2.41
C ASN A 101 -7.80 -44.21 -3.72
N GLU A 102 -8.59 -43.18 -3.96
CA GLU A 102 -9.38 -43.03 -5.19
C GLU A 102 -8.53 -42.61 -6.39
N THR A 103 -7.45 -41.85 -6.16
CA THR A 103 -6.58 -41.33 -7.24
C THR A 103 -5.32 -42.17 -7.48
N ASN A 104 -5.04 -43.19 -6.67
CA ASN A 104 -3.79 -43.97 -6.67
C ASN A 104 -2.52 -43.08 -6.62
N ALA A 105 -2.62 -41.91 -5.99
CA ALA A 105 -1.53 -40.93 -5.96
C ALA A 105 -0.51 -41.18 -4.83
N PHE A 106 -0.58 -42.32 -4.14
CA PHE A 106 0.41 -42.70 -3.14
C PHE A 106 1.73 -43.13 -3.82
N ASP A 107 2.82 -42.54 -3.36
CA ASP A 107 4.16 -43.09 -3.57
C ASP A 107 4.35 -44.30 -2.62
N ASP A 108 5.23 -45.25 -2.96
CA ASP A 108 5.41 -46.52 -2.21
C ASP A 108 5.68 -46.30 -0.71
N GLY A 109 6.23 -45.14 -0.33
CA GLY A 109 6.50 -44.76 1.06
C GLY A 109 5.25 -44.63 1.95
N VAL A 110 4.09 -44.25 1.41
CA VAL A 110 2.87 -44.01 2.22
C VAL A 110 2.15 -45.28 2.60
N LEU A 111 2.17 -46.25 1.69
CA LEU A 111 1.62 -47.59 1.93
C LEU A 111 2.40 -48.34 3.02
N THR A 112 3.59 -47.85 3.37
CA THR A 112 4.44 -48.40 4.44
C THR A 112 4.42 -47.60 5.75
N ALA A 113 3.68 -46.49 5.82
CA ALA A 113 3.52 -45.74 7.08
C ALA A 113 2.66 -46.58 8.05
N THR A 114 3.27 -47.06 9.13
CA THR A 114 2.64 -48.02 10.07
C THR A 114 1.87 -47.35 11.22
N ASP A 115 2.02 -46.04 11.40
CA ASP A 115 1.35 -45.27 12.44
C ASP A 115 1.04 -43.83 12.00
N ASP A 116 0.12 -43.20 12.74
CA ASP A 116 -0.36 -41.83 12.49
C ASP A 116 0.78 -40.80 12.50
N MET A 117 1.87 -41.09 13.22
CA MET A 117 3.04 -40.22 13.30
C MET A 117 3.92 -40.31 12.04
N ALA A 118 4.13 -41.49 11.49
CA ALA A 118 4.80 -41.67 10.20
C ALA A 118 3.98 -41.06 9.07
N LEU A 119 2.64 -41.15 9.15
CA LEU A 119 1.74 -40.53 8.19
C LEU A 119 1.77 -39.00 8.29
N SER A 120 1.68 -38.44 9.51
CA SER A 120 1.84 -37.01 9.79
C SER A 120 3.20 -36.47 9.33
N LEU A 121 4.29 -37.19 9.61
CA LEU A 121 5.64 -36.84 9.15
C LEU A 121 5.77 -36.94 7.64
N TRP A 122 5.16 -37.92 7.00
CA TRP A 122 5.13 -38.03 5.54
C TRP A 122 4.30 -36.90 4.92
N PHE A 123 3.14 -36.56 5.49
CA PHE A 123 2.34 -35.40 5.11
C PHE A 123 3.16 -34.10 5.24
N ASN A 124 3.83 -33.90 6.36
CA ASN A 124 4.69 -32.73 6.56
C ASN A 124 5.91 -32.70 5.63
N ASN A 125 6.41 -33.84 5.18
CA ASN A 125 7.61 -33.92 4.34
C ASN A 125 7.34 -33.99 2.83
N SER A 126 6.15 -34.42 2.44
CA SER A 126 5.78 -34.70 1.05
C SER A 126 4.71 -33.74 0.54
N PHE A 127 3.91 -33.19 1.46
CA PHE A 127 2.72 -32.41 1.14
C PHE A 127 2.88 -30.94 1.42
N TYR A 128 3.53 -30.62 2.54
CA TYR A 128 4.19 -29.35 2.67
C TYR A 128 5.58 -29.53 2.06
N PRO A 129 5.88 -28.91 0.91
CA PRO A 129 7.23 -28.88 0.39
C PRO A 129 8.12 -28.41 1.54
N LYS A 130 9.12 -29.24 1.87
CA LYS A 130 10.05 -29.06 3.00
C LYS A 130 10.66 -27.66 3.08
N ASP A 131 10.61 -26.91 1.99
CA ASP A 131 11.16 -25.57 1.84
C ASP A 131 10.21 -24.45 2.29
N ARG A 132 8.94 -24.75 2.63
CA ARG A 132 7.91 -23.74 2.93
C ARG A 132 7.76 -23.42 4.42
N PHE A 133 8.22 -24.33 5.29
CA PHE A 133 8.28 -24.13 6.74
C PHE A 133 9.65 -23.62 7.13
N VAL A 134 9.71 -22.46 7.79
CA VAL A 134 10.99 -21.88 8.20
C VAL A 134 11.34 -22.29 9.62
N PHE A 135 10.39 -22.18 10.56
CA PHE A 135 10.56 -22.65 11.93
C PHE A 135 9.21 -22.74 12.67
N GLN A 136 9.18 -23.56 13.73
CA GLN A 136 8.10 -23.63 14.69
C GLN A 136 8.49 -22.85 15.95
N VAL A 137 7.65 -21.90 16.39
CA VAL A 137 7.96 -21.01 17.52
C VAL A 137 7.94 -21.75 18.85
N ASN A 138 7.10 -22.78 18.97
CA ASN A 138 7.02 -23.61 20.17
C ASN A 138 6.77 -25.07 19.78
N PRO A 139 7.77 -25.97 19.92
CA PRO A 139 7.62 -27.38 19.59
C PRO A 139 6.53 -28.10 20.40
N GLN A 140 6.19 -27.58 21.58
CA GLN A 140 5.16 -28.14 22.46
C GLN A 140 3.75 -27.63 22.14
N LYS A 141 3.64 -26.60 21.29
CA LYS A 141 2.36 -26.10 20.77
C LYS A 141 2.42 -26.22 19.25
N GLU A 142 1.85 -27.30 18.73
CA GLU A 142 1.78 -27.62 17.30
C GLU A 142 1.14 -26.50 16.44
N SER A 143 0.46 -25.53 17.08
CA SER A 143 -0.35 -24.52 16.38
C SER A 143 0.39 -23.27 15.89
N THR A 144 1.69 -23.09 16.14
CA THR A 144 2.41 -21.85 15.73
C THR A 144 3.55 -22.15 14.75
N ILE A 145 3.17 -22.31 13.49
CA ILE A 145 4.07 -22.57 12.38
C ILE A 145 4.28 -21.28 11.57
N VAL A 146 5.54 -20.96 11.23
CA VAL A 146 5.88 -19.80 10.40
C VAL A 146 6.25 -20.26 8.99
N ASN A 147 5.44 -19.86 8.02
CA ASN A 147 5.64 -20.19 6.61
C ASN A 147 6.40 -19.10 5.85
N GLN A 148 7.12 -19.48 4.79
CA GLN A 148 7.83 -18.54 3.92
C GLN A 148 6.88 -17.46 3.35
N TYR A 149 5.64 -17.83 3.00
CA TYR A 149 4.60 -16.89 2.54
C TYR A 149 4.34 -15.77 3.54
N MET A 150 4.21 -16.12 4.83
CA MET A 150 3.97 -15.13 5.89
C MET A 150 5.11 -14.15 5.99
N ILE A 151 6.36 -14.64 5.92
CA ILE A 151 7.55 -13.79 6.01
C ILE A 151 7.62 -12.84 4.81
N VAL A 152 7.46 -13.36 3.59
CA VAL A 152 7.52 -12.53 2.38
C VAL A 152 6.39 -11.50 2.37
N TYR A 153 5.17 -11.91 2.75
CA TYR A 153 4.02 -11.02 2.82
C TYR A 153 4.21 -9.94 3.90
N PHE A 154 4.68 -10.33 5.08
CA PHE A 154 4.99 -9.42 6.17
C PHE A 154 6.04 -8.38 5.76
N LEU A 155 7.14 -8.82 5.12
CA LEU A 155 8.20 -7.92 4.66
C LEU A 155 7.72 -6.97 3.56
N ALA A 156 6.89 -7.45 2.62
CA ALA A 156 6.27 -6.60 1.61
C ALA A 156 5.37 -5.53 2.24
N ALA A 157 4.46 -5.93 3.15
CA ALA A 157 3.55 -5.03 3.84
C ALA A 157 4.29 -4.02 4.72
N MET A 158 5.36 -4.44 5.41
CA MET A 158 6.26 -3.56 6.16
C MET A 158 6.97 -2.55 5.26
N GLY A 159 7.41 -2.97 4.07
CA GLY A 159 8.02 -2.06 3.09
C GLY A 159 7.05 -0.98 2.64
N PHE A 160 5.79 -1.34 2.36
CA PHE A 160 4.73 -0.35 2.10
C PHE A 160 4.51 0.56 3.31
N LEU A 161 4.41 0.01 4.53
CA LEU A 161 4.21 0.82 5.74
C LEU A 161 5.32 1.88 5.91
N VAL A 162 6.58 1.47 5.76
CA VAL A 162 7.74 2.37 5.86
C VAL A 162 7.71 3.44 4.76
N THR A 163 7.38 3.06 3.51
CA THR A 163 7.22 4.00 2.39
C THR A 163 6.18 5.07 2.74
N GLY A 164 5.00 4.65 3.20
CA GLY A 164 3.94 5.57 3.62
C GLY A 164 4.34 6.50 4.77
N MET A 165 5.11 6.00 5.75
CA MET A 165 5.63 6.81 6.85
C MET A 165 6.64 7.86 6.38
N LEU A 166 7.54 7.50 5.46
CA LEU A 166 8.50 8.45 4.87
C LEU A 166 7.79 9.52 4.06
N ASP A 167 6.86 9.13 3.20
CA ASP A 167 6.12 10.08 2.37
C ASP A 167 5.19 10.98 3.20
N PHE A 168 4.60 10.46 4.27
CA PHE A 168 3.87 11.27 5.25
C PHE A 168 4.76 12.33 5.91
N TRP A 169 6.00 11.99 6.22
CA TRP A 169 6.96 12.93 6.82
C TRP A 169 7.42 14.00 5.81
N LEU A 170 7.57 13.63 4.54
CA LEU A 170 7.93 14.54 3.45
C LEU A 170 6.76 15.42 2.97
N ALA A 171 5.52 15.01 3.22
CA ALA A 171 4.32 15.71 2.80
C ALA A 171 4.26 17.16 3.31
N VAL A 172 4.04 18.09 2.37
CA VAL A 172 3.98 19.54 2.67
C VAL A 172 2.56 19.96 3.01
N THR A 173 1.57 19.42 2.30
CA THR A 173 0.18 19.82 2.45
C THR A 173 -0.59 18.91 3.40
N LYS A 174 -1.63 19.46 4.05
CA LYS A 174 -2.54 18.67 4.90
C LYS A 174 -3.24 17.55 4.12
N VAL A 175 -3.55 17.80 2.85
CA VAL A 175 -4.23 16.84 1.97
C VAL A 175 -3.32 15.65 1.65
N GLU A 176 -2.04 15.89 1.37
CA GLU A 176 -1.03 14.82 1.22
C GLU A 176 -0.93 13.97 2.48
N LYS A 177 -0.85 14.60 3.66
CA LYS A 177 -0.78 13.89 4.94
C LYS A 177 -1.97 12.96 5.19
N ILE A 178 -3.19 13.41 4.89
CA ILE A 178 -4.40 12.58 5.04
C ILE A 178 -4.31 11.34 4.15
N VAL A 179 -3.88 11.53 2.91
CA VAL A 179 -3.76 10.45 1.91
C VAL A 179 -2.66 9.47 2.31
N TYR A 180 -1.46 9.92 2.69
CA TYR A 180 -0.43 9.02 3.23
C TYR A 180 -0.84 8.35 4.55
N SER A 181 -1.72 8.96 5.35
CA SER A 181 -2.28 8.29 6.53
C SER A 181 -3.14 7.09 6.13
N ILE A 182 -3.94 7.22 5.06
CA ILE A 182 -4.72 6.10 4.51
C ILE A 182 -3.78 5.00 4.02
N PHE A 183 -2.69 5.36 3.32
CA PHE A 183 -1.66 4.41 2.88
C PHE A 183 -1.01 3.66 4.05
N ILE A 184 -0.65 4.37 5.12
CA ILE A 184 -0.07 3.78 6.35
C ILE A 184 -1.05 2.80 6.98
N VAL A 185 -2.32 3.20 7.13
CA VAL A 185 -3.36 2.33 7.71
C VAL A 185 -3.57 1.11 6.81
N ALA A 186 -3.64 1.27 5.48
CA ALA A 186 -3.75 0.17 4.53
C ALA A 186 -2.61 -0.84 4.70
N ALA A 187 -1.36 -0.38 4.75
CA ALA A 187 -0.20 -1.23 4.93
C ALA A 187 -0.20 -1.93 6.31
N ALA A 188 -0.65 -1.24 7.37
CA ALA A 188 -0.79 -1.84 8.70
C ALA A 188 -1.82 -2.99 8.71
N PHE A 189 -2.94 -2.85 8.00
CA PHE A 189 -3.90 -3.95 7.79
C PHE A 189 -3.24 -5.13 7.06
N GLY A 190 -2.39 -4.88 6.06
CA GLY A 190 -1.61 -5.92 5.37
C GLY A 190 -0.63 -6.65 6.31
N VAL A 191 0.05 -5.90 7.21
CA VAL A 191 0.91 -6.49 8.24
C VAL A 191 0.10 -7.40 9.17
N VAL A 192 -1.03 -6.92 9.69
CA VAL A 192 -1.90 -7.74 10.55
C VAL A 192 -2.42 -8.97 9.82
N SER A 193 -2.84 -8.83 8.56
CA SER A 193 -3.22 -9.95 7.70
C SER A 193 -2.11 -11.00 7.61
N SER A 194 -0.88 -10.59 7.31
CA SER A 194 0.26 -11.52 7.19
C SER A 194 0.56 -12.31 8.48
N LEU A 195 0.35 -11.70 9.65
CA LEU A 195 0.53 -12.35 10.94
C LEU A 195 -0.58 -13.34 11.27
N LEU A 196 -1.79 -13.11 10.75
CA LEU A 196 -2.96 -13.95 10.99
C LEU A 196 -3.09 -15.11 9.99
N LEU A 197 -2.31 -15.12 8.91
CA LEU A 197 -2.45 -16.07 7.80
C LEU A 197 -2.60 -17.54 8.25
N VAL A 198 -1.74 -18.01 9.16
CA VAL A 198 -1.79 -19.39 9.68
C VAL A 198 -2.70 -19.52 10.90
N ALA A 199 -2.80 -18.47 11.73
CA ALA A 199 -3.56 -18.53 12.98
C ALA A 199 -5.08 -18.45 12.75
N ASN A 200 -5.52 -17.70 11.74
CA ASN A 200 -6.92 -17.48 11.40
C ASN A 200 -7.04 -16.97 9.95
N ASP A 201 -7.05 -17.89 8.99
CA ASP A 201 -7.12 -17.58 7.56
C ASP A 201 -8.33 -16.71 7.14
N PRO A 202 -9.57 -16.97 7.62
CA PRO A 202 -10.71 -16.09 7.32
C PRO A 202 -10.48 -14.65 7.79
N LEU A 203 -9.93 -14.47 9.00
CA LEU A 203 -9.66 -13.14 9.52
C LEU A 203 -8.52 -12.47 8.74
N SER A 204 -7.45 -13.21 8.41
CA SER A 204 -6.37 -12.73 7.54
C SER A 204 -6.92 -12.19 6.21
N SER A 205 -7.83 -12.92 5.57
CA SER A 205 -8.46 -12.52 4.31
C SER A 205 -9.32 -11.26 4.46
N ILE A 206 -10.04 -11.09 5.58
CA ILE A 206 -10.79 -9.86 5.86
C ILE A 206 -9.85 -8.65 6.03
N PHE A 207 -8.76 -8.80 6.79
CA PHE A 207 -7.77 -7.72 6.97
C PHE A 207 -7.10 -7.36 5.63
N ASN A 208 -6.77 -8.35 4.80
CA ASN A 208 -6.27 -8.13 3.45
C ASN A 208 -7.29 -7.36 2.60
N ALA A 209 -8.56 -7.77 2.62
CA ALA A 209 -9.63 -7.08 1.89
C ALA A 209 -9.74 -5.61 2.31
N VAL A 210 -9.74 -5.31 3.60
CA VAL A 210 -9.74 -3.92 4.10
C VAL A 210 -8.51 -3.16 3.60
N SER A 211 -7.32 -3.76 3.68
CA SER A 211 -6.06 -3.17 3.19
C SER A 211 -6.17 -2.73 1.72
N VAL A 212 -6.57 -3.63 0.83
CA VAL A 212 -6.61 -3.33 -0.62
C VAL A 212 -7.71 -2.33 -1.00
N HIS A 213 -8.82 -2.26 -0.25
CA HIS A 213 -9.82 -1.22 -0.43
C HIS A 213 -9.27 0.17 -0.06
N LEU A 214 -8.48 0.26 1.02
CA LEU A 214 -7.82 1.51 1.38
C LEU A 214 -6.78 1.93 0.34
N PHE A 215 -6.03 0.98 -0.23
CA PHE A 215 -5.16 1.25 -1.38
C PHE A 215 -5.94 1.69 -2.64
N ALA A 216 -7.14 1.18 -2.87
CA ALA A 216 -7.99 1.65 -3.97
C ALA A 216 -8.45 3.12 -3.76
N VAL A 217 -8.76 3.51 -2.51
CA VAL A 217 -9.08 4.92 -2.17
C VAL A 217 -7.87 5.83 -2.43
N GLU A 218 -6.67 5.37 -2.10
CA GLU A 218 -5.42 6.06 -2.44
C GLU A 218 -5.28 6.23 -3.96
N ALA A 219 -5.48 5.16 -4.71
CA ALA A 219 -5.33 5.17 -6.17
C ALA A 219 -6.26 6.18 -6.85
N ILE A 220 -7.49 6.30 -6.37
CA ILE A 220 -8.45 7.32 -6.83
C ILE A 220 -7.94 8.73 -6.48
N SER A 221 -7.41 8.92 -5.27
CA SER A 221 -6.87 10.20 -4.81
C SER A 221 -5.71 10.68 -5.67
N ILE A 222 -4.83 9.77 -6.10
CA ILE A 222 -3.72 10.04 -7.02
C ILE A 222 -4.23 10.52 -8.38
N LEU A 223 -5.23 9.84 -8.97
CA LEU A 223 -5.80 10.26 -10.27
C LEU A 223 -6.43 11.65 -10.22
N ILE A 224 -7.13 11.98 -9.12
CA ILE A 224 -7.75 13.30 -8.95
C ILE A 224 -6.67 14.39 -8.89
N ARG A 225 -5.56 14.13 -8.19
CA ARG A 225 -4.43 15.06 -8.09
C ARG A 225 -3.72 15.25 -9.43
N SER A 226 -3.43 14.15 -10.11
CA SER A 226 -2.82 14.14 -11.44
C SER A 226 -3.60 15.02 -12.42
N LYS A 227 -4.93 14.83 -12.46
CA LYS A 227 -5.83 15.65 -13.27
C LYS A 227 -5.82 17.13 -12.89
N ARG A 228 -5.68 17.46 -11.60
CA ARG A 228 -5.66 18.86 -11.12
C ARG A 228 -4.35 19.56 -11.45
N ASN A 229 -3.23 18.85 -11.41
CA ASN A 229 -1.91 19.41 -11.65
C ASN A 229 -1.63 19.61 -13.14
N GLY A 230 -2.20 18.77 -14.01
CA GLY A 230 -2.26 18.99 -15.47
C GLY A 230 -0.93 18.91 -16.22
N ASN A 231 0.18 18.72 -15.52
CA ASN A 231 1.55 18.75 -16.05
C ASN A 231 2.31 17.44 -15.86
N ASP A 232 1.61 16.34 -15.57
CA ASP A 232 2.27 15.04 -15.40
C ASP A 232 2.83 14.53 -16.73
N SER A 233 4.05 14.00 -16.68
CA SER A 233 4.64 13.33 -17.84
C SER A 233 3.80 12.11 -18.22
N ILE A 234 3.77 11.75 -19.51
CA ILE A 234 3.04 10.56 -20.00
C ILE A 234 3.47 9.31 -19.21
N LEU A 235 4.76 9.20 -18.89
CA LEU A 235 5.30 8.10 -18.12
C LEU A 235 4.70 8.05 -16.70
N LEU A 236 4.58 9.19 -16.02
CA LEU A 236 3.96 9.27 -14.70
C LEU A 236 2.48 8.89 -14.73
N VAL A 237 1.74 9.31 -15.77
CA VAL A 237 0.35 8.90 -15.99
C VAL A 237 0.25 7.37 -16.15
N VAL A 238 1.16 6.74 -16.89
CA VAL A 238 1.22 5.27 -17.00
C VAL A 238 1.45 4.62 -15.63
N GLY A 239 2.30 5.21 -14.79
CA GLY A 239 2.51 4.76 -13.41
C GLY A 239 1.22 4.82 -12.59
N HIS A 240 0.50 5.94 -12.63
CA HIS A 240 -0.76 6.12 -11.91
C HIS A 240 -1.84 5.13 -12.38
N VAL A 241 -2.00 4.95 -13.69
CA VAL A 241 -2.96 4.00 -14.26
C VAL A 241 -2.59 2.57 -13.87
N SER A 242 -1.31 2.21 -13.89
CA SER A 242 -0.84 0.89 -13.47
C SER A 242 -1.18 0.64 -12.00
N PHE A 243 -0.92 1.60 -11.11
CA PHE A 243 -1.27 1.49 -9.70
C PHE A 243 -2.78 1.27 -9.48
N VAL A 244 -3.62 2.02 -10.22
CA VAL A 244 -5.09 1.88 -10.16
C VAL A 244 -5.55 0.51 -10.65
N ILE A 245 -5.01 0.02 -11.77
CA ILE A 245 -5.38 -1.29 -12.30
C ILE A 245 -4.96 -2.39 -11.31
N GLY A 246 -3.73 -2.36 -10.80
CA GLY A 246 -3.24 -3.34 -9.82
C GLY A 246 -4.11 -3.38 -8.55
N THR A 247 -4.38 -2.22 -7.95
CA THR A 247 -5.22 -2.12 -6.74
C THR A 247 -6.66 -2.56 -6.96
N LEU A 248 -7.28 -2.24 -8.11
CA LEU A 248 -8.62 -2.70 -8.43
C LEU A 248 -8.67 -4.22 -8.65
N MET A 249 -7.65 -4.80 -9.28
CA MET A 249 -7.55 -6.24 -9.43
C MET A 249 -7.44 -6.92 -8.07
N ASP A 250 -6.56 -6.43 -7.18
CA ASP A 250 -6.43 -6.96 -5.82
C ASP A 250 -7.72 -6.83 -5.01
N MET A 251 -8.42 -5.70 -5.15
CA MET A 251 -9.72 -5.50 -4.52
C MET A 251 -10.74 -6.55 -4.97
N VAL A 252 -10.86 -6.79 -6.28
CA VAL A 252 -11.75 -7.84 -6.81
C VAL A 252 -11.33 -9.22 -6.32
N LEU A 253 -10.03 -9.53 -6.37
CA LEU A 253 -9.49 -10.80 -5.91
C LEU A 253 -9.73 -11.04 -4.42
N SER A 254 -9.67 -10.01 -3.58
CA SER A 254 -9.90 -10.11 -2.15
C SER A 254 -11.26 -10.68 -1.79
N TYR A 255 -12.31 -10.43 -2.59
CA TYR A 255 -13.63 -11.02 -2.37
C TYR A 255 -13.63 -12.53 -2.60
N PHE A 256 -12.91 -13.01 -3.62
CA PHE A 256 -12.80 -14.45 -3.86
C PHE A 256 -12.05 -15.16 -2.74
N PHE A 257 -11.03 -14.52 -2.15
CA PHE A 257 -10.34 -15.04 -0.97
C PHE A 257 -11.25 -15.03 0.27
N VAL A 258 -11.94 -13.93 0.55
CA VAL A 258 -12.87 -13.82 1.70
C VAL A 258 -14.01 -14.84 1.60
N LEU A 259 -14.50 -15.14 0.40
CA LEU A 259 -15.58 -16.11 0.20
C LEU A 259 -15.07 -17.57 0.09
N GLY A 260 -13.76 -17.80 0.13
CA GLY A 260 -13.18 -19.14 -0.06
C GLY A 260 -13.42 -19.72 -1.46
N GLN A 261 -13.60 -18.85 -2.46
CA GLN A 261 -13.89 -19.21 -3.86
C GLN A 261 -12.69 -18.97 -4.79
N ALA A 262 -11.50 -18.73 -4.23
CA ALA A 262 -10.30 -18.52 -5.01
C ALA A 262 -9.93 -19.81 -5.78
N THR A 263 -9.85 -19.68 -7.10
CA THR A 263 -9.45 -20.76 -8.01
C THR A 263 -8.14 -20.42 -8.72
N PHE A 264 -7.52 -21.39 -9.39
CA PHE A 264 -6.25 -21.20 -10.10
C PHE A 264 -6.22 -19.99 -11.08
N PRO A 265 -7.29 -19.69 -11.86
CA PRO A 265 -7.38 -18.44 -12.62
C PRO A 265 -7.26 -17.15 -11.79
N HIS A 266 -7.83 -17.11 -10.58
CA HIS A 266 -7.75 -15.96 -9.69
C HIS A 266 -6.30 -15.72 -9.23
N VAL A 267 -5.56 -16.80 -8.96
CA VAL A 267 -4.15 -16.72 -8.57
C VAL A 267 -3.29 -16.15 -9.71
N LYS A 268 -3.55 -16.54 -10.97
CA LYS A 268 -2.89 -15.93 -12.14
C LYS A 268 -3.19 -14.44 -12.26
N ALA A 269 -4.43 -14.02 -11.99
CA ALA A 269 -4.79 -12.62 -11.97
C ALA A 269 -4.05 -11.86 -10.84
N GLY A 270 -3.79 -12.51 -9.70
CA GLY A 270 -2.96 -11.95 -8.63
C GLY A 270 -1.51 -11.63 -9.07
N ILE A 271 -0.90 -12.48 -9.90
CA ILE A 271 0.42 -12.16 -10.49
C ILE A 271 0.33 -10.94 -11.40
N ALA A 272 -0.70 -10.88 -12.24
CA ALA A 272 -0.89 -9.72 -13.13
C ALA A 272 -1.06 -8.43 -12.30
N ALA A 273 -1.83 -8.47 -11.22
CA ALA A 273 -1.96 -7.36 -10.28
C ALA A 273 -0.59 -6.95 -9.70
N ALA A 274 0.17 -7.91 -9.16
CA ALA A 274 1.50 -7.65 -8.61
C ALA A 274 2.49 -7.06 -9.64
N CYS A 275 2.40 -7.46 -10.92
CA CYS A 275 3.17 -6.85 -11.99
C CYS A 275 2.82 -5.36 -12.18
N PHE A 276 1.54 -4.98 -12.09
CA PHE A 276 1.14 -3.58 -12.17
C PHE A 276 1.67 -2.73 -11.01
N TRP A 277 1.73 -3.30 -9.79
CA TRP A 277 2.40 -2.68 -8.64
C TRP A 277 3.90 -2.49 -8.87
N LEU A 278 4.57 -3.48 -9.48
CA LEU A 278 5.99 -3.36 -9.80
C LEU A 278 6.24 -2.30 -10.89
N ILE A 279 5.39 -2.25 -11.93
CA ILE A 279 5.51 -1.26 -12.99
C ILE A 279 5.34 0.16 -12.42
N CYS A 280 4.34 0.40 -11.56
CA CYS A 280 4.14 1.73 -11.00
C CYS A 280 5.29 2.16 -10.07
N SER A 281 5.81 1.26 -9.23
CA SER A 281 6.93 1.57 -8.33
C SER A 281 8.21 1.92 -9.09
N LEU A 282 8.53 1.18 -10.17
CA LEU A 282 9.66 1.49 -11.05
C LEU A 282 9.53 2.85 -11.73
N ILE A 283 8.32 3.19 -12.20
CA ILE A 283 8.04 4.50 -12.81
C ILE A 283 8.19 5.63 -11.80
N TYR A 284 7.69 5.47 -10.57
CA TYR A 284 7.82 6.49 -9.53
C TYR A 284 9.29 6.71 -9.15
N LEU A 285 10.07 5.63 -9.00
CA LEU A 285 11.50 5.73 -8.75
C LEU A 285 12.22 6.46 -9.89
N TRP A 286 11.93 6.08 -11.14
CA TRP A 286 12.51 6.74 -12.31
C TRP A 286 12.19 8.23 -12.33
N ASN A 287 10.93 8.60 -12.07
CA ASN A 287 10.50 10.00 -12.03
C ASN A 287 11.29 10.78 -10.96
N SER A 288 11.41 10.26 -9.74
CA SER A 288 12.20 10.91 -8.69
C SER A 288 13.67 11.08 -9.05
N VAL A 289 14.30 10.06 -9.63
CA VAL A 289 15.71 10.18 -10.06
C VAL A 289 15.87 11.20 -11.19
N SER A 290 14.93 11.24 -12.13
CA SER A 290 14.96 12.21 -13.24
C SER A 290 14.80 13.65 -12.76
N GLU A 291 13.94 13.89 -11.77
CA GLU A 291 13.72 15.22 -11.20
C GLU A 291 14.98 15.76 -10.52
N VAL A 292 15.67 14.93 -9.74
CA VAL A 292 16.95 15.32 -9.10
C VAL A 292 18.01 15.67 -10.14
N ARG A 293 18.14 14.87 -11.20
CA ARG A 293 19.11 15.13 -12.27
C ARG A 293 18.83 16.45 -13.00
N HIS A 294 17.56 16.78 -13.22
CA HIS A 294 17.19 18.06 -13.83
C HIS A 294 17.55 19.25 -12.92
N GLN A 295 17.28 19.15 -11.62
CA GLN A 295 17.65 20.18 -10.65
C GLN A 295 19.17 20.42 -10.60
N GLU A 296 19.98 19.37 -10.64
CA GLU A 296 21.46 19.49 -10.68
C GLU A 296 21.95 20.19 -11.96
N THR A 297 21.36 19.87 -13.10
CA THR A 297 21.74 20.44 -14.41
C THR A 297 21.39 21.93 -14.47
N ASP A 298 20.20 22.30 -14.01
CA ASP A 298 19.75 23.71 -13.98
C ASP A 298 20.56 24.53 -12.96
N GLY A 299 20.93 23.91 -11.83
CA GLY A 299 21.82 24.49 -10.83
C GLY A 299 23.19 24.86 -11.40
N GLN A 300 23.84 23.96 -12.15
CA GLN A 300 25.14 24.22 -12.78
C GLN A 300 25.09 25.35 -13.83
N HIS A 301 24.01 25.45 -14.61
CA HIS A 301 23.84 26.54 -15.57
C HIS A 301 23.61 27.89 -14.89
N SER A 302 22.96 27.92 -13.72
CA SER A 302 22.78 29.15 -12.96
C SER A 302 24.05 29.63 -12.25
N SER A 303 24.90 28.72 -11.75
CA SER A 303 26.18 29.11 -11.12
C SER A 303 27.18 29.64 -12.16
N THR A 304 27.27 28.97 -13.33
CA THR A 304 28.18 29.39 -14.40
C THR A 304 27.85 30.80 -14.92
N LYS A 305 26.56 31.14 -15.05
CA LYS A 305 26.15 32.50 -15.43
C LYS A 305 26.50 33.57 -14.39
N ARG A 306 26.55 33.21 -13.12
CA ARG A 306 26.83 34.16 -12.03
C ARG A 306 28.32 34.54 -12.01
N ASP A 307 29.19 33.56 -12.22
CA ASP A 307 30.64 33.78 -12.30
C ASP A 307 31.03 34.64 -13.52
N ASP A 308 30.35 34.44 -14.66
CA ASP A 308 30.56 35.28 -15.86
C ASP A 308 30.07 36.73 -15.66
N THR A 309 29.03 36.93 -14.86
CA THR A 309 28.48 38.28 -14.61
C THR A 309 29.31 39.04 -13.57
N GLU A 310 29.81 38.37 -12.52
CA GLU A 310 30.72 38.97 -11.54
C GLU A 310 32.10 39.29 -12.15
N SER A 311 32.60 38.44 -13.06
CA SER A 311 33.82 38.70 -13.84
C SER A 311 33.71 39.96 -14.71
N VAL A 312 32.56 40.16 -15.38
CA VAL A 312 32.32 41.36 -16.20
C VAL A 312 32.21 42.61 -15.32
N CYS A 313 31.55 42.55 -14.16
CA CYS A 313 31.47 43.70 -13.25
C CYS A 313 32.83 44.07 -12.64
N ALA A 314 33.68 43.09 -12.29
CA ALA A 314 35.03 43.35 -11.78
C ALA A 314 35.94 44.02 -12.82
N SER A 315 35.78 43.68 -14.11
CA SER A 315 36.55 44.31 -15.19
C SER A 315 36.15 45.76 -15.51
N VAL A 316 34.94 46.19 -15.13
CA VAL A 316 34.46 47.58 -15.35
C VAL A 316 34.91 48.53 -14.23
N GLU A 317 35.20 48.01 -13.02
CA GLU A 317 35.74 48.83 -11.92
C GLU A 317 37.24 49.11 -12.05
N GLU A 318 37.98 48.39 -12.91
CA GLU A 318 39.41 48.63 -13.14
C GLU A 318 39.70 49.67 -14.27
N GLU A 319 38.68 50.11 -15.01
CA GLU A 319 38.79 51.12 -16.09
C GLU A 319 38.25 52.52 -15.73
N LEU A 320 37.88 52.76 -14.47
CA LEU A 320 37.45 54.07 -13.92
C LEU A 320 38.43 54.61 -12.87
#